data_AF-A0A0L6VKK9-F1
#
_entry.id   AF-A0A0L6VKK9-F1
#
_cell.length_a   1.000
_cell.length_b   1.000
_cell.length_c   1.000
_cell.angle_alpha   90.00
_cell.angle_beta   90.00
_cell.angle_gamma   90.00
#
_symmetry.space_group_name_H-M   'P 1'
#
loop_
_entity.id
_entity.type
_entity.pdbx_description
1 polymer ?
#
loop_
_entity_poly.entity_id
_entity_poly.type
_entity_poly.pdbx_seq_one_letter_code
_entity_poly.pdbx_strand_id
1 'polypeptide(L)'
;MSEFDAVSTTLAEQLFIEERPFRCRDRVFWKCYEAYEYAYNQCIEDQRKAGLPINQSETVKAAMYDAFCSRCSQRKPMRDAIRADKHFIARGRHQKPDLLSLPRNIARDALIENWHRFAQCVAWTCVDILRHFPNDHLLPPD
;
A
#
# COMPACT_ATOMS: atom_id res chain seq x y z
N MET A 1 19.86 -25.65 -4.83
CA MET A 1 19.79 -24.22 -4.47
C MET A 1 18.39 -23.94 -3.97
N SER A 2 18.28 -23.35 -2.78
CA SER A 2 17.06 -23.32 -1.95
C SER A 2 15.98 -22.40 -2.53
N GLU A 3 14.84 -22.98 -2.92
CA GLU A 3 13.57 -22.28 -3.20
C GLU A 3 12.85 -21.82 -1.90
N PHE A 4 13.55 -21.74 -0.75
CA PHE A 4 12.92 -21.54 0.56
C PHE A 4 12.70 -20.08 0.98
N ASP A 5 13.28 -19.08 0.30
CA ASP A 5 13.15 -17.65 0.70
C ASP A 5 12.54 -16.73 -0.36
N ALA A 6 11.58 -17.21 -1.14
CA ALA A 6 10.85 -16.34 -2.04
C ALA A 6 9.96 -15.36 -1.24
N VAL A 7 10.30 -14.07 -1.28
CA VAL A 7 9.60 -12.96 -0.62
C VAL A 7 9.10 -11.99 -1.69
N SER A 8 7.84 -11.57 -1.58
CA SER A 8 7.26 -10.59 -2.51
C SER A 8 7.87 -9.20 -2.30
N THR A 9 8.35 -8.57 -3.36
CA THR A 9 8.84 -7.18 -3.35
C THR A 9 7.79 -6.18 -3.82
N THR A 10 6.70 -6.66 -4.43
CA THR A 10 5.75 -5.84 -5.16
C THR A 10 5.13 -4.72 -4.32
N LEU A 11 4.64 -4.98 -3.10
CA LEU A 11 4.08 -3.90 -2.27
C LEU A 11 5.12 -2.82 -1.95
N ALA A 12 6.37 -3.22 -1.69
CA ALA A 12 7.44 -2.28 -1.39
C ALA A 12 7.79 -1.42 -2.61
N GLU A 13 7.91 -2.02 -3.79
CA GLU A 13 8.16 -1.30 -5.05
C GLU A 13 7.02 -0.35 -5.40
N GLN A 14 5.77 -0.79 -5.23
CA GLN A 14 4.58 -0.01 -5.50
C GLN A 14 4.42 1.21 -4.57
N LEU A 15 5.20 1.34 -3.50
CA LEU A 15 5.24 2.59 -2.73
C LEU A 15 5.84 3.75 -3.54
N PHE A 16 6.85 3.47 -4.37
CA PHE A 16 7.70 4.50 -4.97
C PHE A 16 7.47 4.70 -6.45
N ILE A 17 6.86 3.74 -7.14
CA ILE A 17 6.55 3.87 -8.57
C ILE A 17 5.69 5.11 -8.75
N GLU A 18 6.17 6.02 -9.60
CA GLU A 18 5.47 7.20 -10.05
C GLU A 18 4.80 6.87 -11.38
N GLU A 19 3.47 6.94 -11.43
CA GLU A 19 2.67 6.62 -12.61
C GLU A 19 1.45 7.54 -12.71
N ARG A 20 0.43 7.22 -13.53
CA ARG A 20 -0.81 8.01 -13.61
C ARG A 20 -1.38 8.26 -12.20
N PRO A 21 -1.75 9.50 -11.85
CA PRO A 21 -2.03 9.88 -10.48
C PRO A 21 -3.36 9.29 -10.01
N PHE A 22 -3.47 8.72 -8.82
CA PHE A 22 -4.71 8.11 -8.30
C PHE A 22 -5.29 8.94 -7.15
N ARG A 23 -6.58 8.80 -6.90
CA ARG A 23 -7.25 9.46 -5.78
C ARG A 23 -7.19 8.59 -4.53
N CYS A 24 -6.75 9.13 -3.40
CA CYS A 24 -6.83 8.50 -2.09
C CYS A 24 -7.52 9.47 -1.14
N ARG A 25 -8.61 9.03 -0.49
CA ARG A 25 -9.53 9.93 0.23
C ARG A 25 -9.97 11.10 -0.67
N ASP A 26 -9.72 12.33 -0.25
CA ASP A 26 -10.09 13.58 -0.90
C ASP A 26 -8.99 14.18 -1.79
N ARG A 27 -7.81 13.52 -1.90
CA ARG A 27 -6.65 14.06 -2.63
C ARG A 27 -6.13 13.13 -3.72
N VAL A 28 -5.36 13.70 -4.64
CA VAL A 28 -4.74 13.00 -5.77
C VAL A 28 -3.23 12.90 -5.54
N PHE A 29 -2.67 11.72 -5.82
CA PHE A 29 -1.27 11.38 -5.54
C PHE A 29 -0.62 10.68 -6.74
N TRP A 30 0.68 10.90 -6.89
CA TRP A 30 1.48 10.22 -7.91
C TRP A 30 2.18 8.98 -7.34
N LYS A 31 2.50 8.99 -6.03
CA LYS A 31 3.12 7.87 -5.33
C LYS A 31 2.23 7.33 -4.22
N CYS A 32 2.24 6.01 -4.05
CA CYS A 32 1.53 5.35 -2.95
C CYS A 32 2.10 5.73 -1.58
N TYR A 33 3.40 6.01 -1.50
CA TYR A 33 4.02 6.49 -0.27
C TYR A 33 3.44 7.84 0.20
N GLU A 34 3.30 8.81 -0.72
CA GLU A 34 2.72 10.13 -0.39
C GLU A 34 1.25 10.01 0.05
N ALA A 35 0.48 9.13 -0.62
CA ALA A 35 -0.88 8.83 -0.22
C ALA A 35 -0.95 8.19 1.17
N TYR A 36 0.00 7.30 1.50
CA TYR A 36 0.12 6.70 2.83
C TYR A 36 0.42 7.76 3.89
N GLU A 37 1.41 8.63 3.69
CA GLU A 37 1.76 9.69 4.65
C GLU A 37 0.58 10.63 4.89
N TYR A 38 -0.14 10.99 3.83
CA TYR A 38 -1.34 11.80 3.94
C TYR A 38 -2.44 11.11 4.75
N ALA A 39 -2.77 9.87 4.42
CA ALA A 39 -3.80 9.09 5.11
C ALA A 39 -3.44 8.86 6.59
N TYR A 40 -2.16 8.60 6.86
CA TYR A 40 -1.62 8.44 8.21
C TYR A 40 -1.85 9.71 9.04
N ASN A 41 -1.45 10.88 8.52
CA ASN A 41 -1.61 12.15 9.24
C ASN A 41 -3.09 12.48 9.46
N GLN A 42 -3.95 12.22 8.48
CA GLN A 42 -5.39 12.43 8.64
C GLN A 42 -5.98 11.50 9.73
N CYS A 43 -5.62 10.22 9.77
CA CYS A 43 -6.03 9.31 10.84
C CYS A 43 -5.61 9.79 12.24
N ILE A 44 -4.42 10.39 12.37
CA ILE A 44 -3.97 10.98 13.64
C ILE A 44 -4.86 12.18 14.01
N GLU A 45 -5.11 13.08 13.06
CA GLU A 45 -5.96 14.25 13.30
C GLU A 45 -7.40 13.87 13.63
N ASP A 46 -7.94 12.84 12.99
CA ASP A 46 -9.29 12.33 13.26
C ASP A 46 -9.41 11.77 14.68
N GLN A 47 -8.39 11.04 15.15
CA GLN A 47 -8.34 10.57 16.55
C GLN A 47 -8.23 11.75 17.54
N ARG A 48 -7.42 12.77 17.24
CA ARG A 48 -7.29 13.97 18.06
C ARG A 48 -8.63 14.70 18.19
N LYS A 49 -9.31 14.92 17.07
CA LYS A 49 -10.63 15.58 17.02
C LYS A 49 -11.69 14.80 17.77
N ALA A 50 -11.63 13.47 17.73
CA ALA A 50 -12.53 12.60 18.48
C ALA A 50 -12.19 12.48 19.98
N GLY A 51 -11.10 13.11 20.45
CA GLY A 51 -10.65 12.99 21.84
C GLY A 51 -10.14 11.59 22.21
N LEU A 52 -9.75 10.79 21.21
CA LEU A 52 -9.29 9.42 21.39
C LEU A 52 -7.76 9.36 21.62
N PRO A 53 -7.27 8.40 22.41
CA PRO A 53 -5.84 8.15 22.51
C PRO A 53 -5.28 7.70 21.17
N ILE A 54 -4.09 8.19 20.83
CA ILE A 54 -3.44 7.90 19.55
C ILE A 54 -2.98 6.44 19.49
N ASN A 55 -3.61 5.65 18.63
CA ASN A 55 -3.20 4.28 18.33
C ASN A 55 -2.40 4.23 17.03
N GLN A 56 -1.08 4.19 17.18
CA GLN A 56 -0.14 4.20 16.06
C GLN A 56 -0.30 2.99 15.12
N SER A 57 -0.48 1.79 15.68
CA SER A 57 -0.54 0.57 14.89
C SER A 57 -1.80 0.51 14.03
N GLU A 58 -2.96 0.84 14.59
CA GLU A 58 -4.21 0.92 13.81
C GLU A 58 -4.19 2.06 12.79
N THR A 59 -3.50 3.16 13.11
CA THR A 59 -3.30 4.27 12.17
C THR A 59 -2.50 3.82 10.94
N VAL A 60 -1.38 3.09 11.14
CA VAL A 60 -0.58 2.56 10.04
C VAL A 60 -1.40 1.58 9.20
N LYS A 61 -2.13 0.66 9.85
CA LYS A 61 -3.01 -0.28 9.16
C LYS A 61 -3.98 0.47 8.24
N ALA A 62 -4.78 1.39 8.79
CA ALA A 62 -5.75 2.16 8.02
C ALA A 62 -5.10 2.94 6.86
N ALA A 63 -3.97 3.59 7.11
CA ALA A 63 -3.25 4.35 6.08
C ALA A 63 -2.68 3.46 4.96
N MET A 64 -2.13 2.29 5.29
CA MET A 64 -1.67 1.33 4.28
C MET A 64 -2.85 0.82 3.43
N TYR A 65 -3.97 0.50 4.08
CA TYR A 65 -5.19 0.09 3.39
C TYR A 65 -5.67 1.16 2.41
N ASP A 66 -5.83 2.40 2.87
CA ASP A 66 -6.27 3.52 2.05
C ASP A 66 -5.36 3.71 0.83
N ALA A 67 -4.04 3.79 1.05
CA ALA A 67 -3.08 4.06 -0.02
C ALA A 67 -3.03 2.93 -1.06
N PHE A 68 -2.79 1.69 -0.62
CA PHE A 68 -2.63 0.56 -1.53
C PHE A 68 -3.94 0.16 -2.20
N CYS A 69 -5.06 0.12 -1.48
CA CYS A 69 -6.34 -0.28 -2.07
C CYS A 69 -6.86 0.79 -3.05
N SER A 70 -6.69 2.07 -2.72
CA SER A 70 -7.04 3.15 -3.64
C SER A 70 -6.24 3.06 -4.93
N ARG A 71 -4.92 2.86 -4.84
CA ARG A 71 -4.08 2.69 -6.02
C ARG A 71 -4.44 1.42 -6.79
N CYS A 72 -4.57 0.28 -6.11
CA CYS A 72 -4.87 -1.02 -6.73
C CYS A 72 -6.20 -1.01 -7.50
N SER A 73 -7.24 -0.36 -6.97
CA SER A 73 -8.55 -0.23 -7.64
C SER A 73 -8.50 0.67 -8.87
N GLN A 74 -7.65 1.70 -8.89
CA GLN A 74 -7.61 2.70 -9.96
C GLN A 74 -6.51 2.47 -11.01
N ARG A 75 -5.46 1.71 -10.67
CA ARG A 75 -4.25 1.60 -11.49
C ARG A 75 -4.02 0.17 -11.93
N LYS A 76 -4.29 -0.07 -13.22
CA LYS A 76 -3.99 -1.33 -13.91
C LYS A 76 -2.53 -1.76 -13.75
N PRO A 77 -1.51 -0.89 -13.85
CA PRO A 77 -0.12 -1.33 -13.71
C PRO A 77 0.20 -1.94 -12.33
N MET A 78 -0.37 -1.40 -11.25
CA MET A 78 -0.27 -2.03 -9.93
C MET A 78 -0.92 -3.42 -9.91
N ARG A 79 -2.12 -3.57 -10.50
CA ARG A 79 -2.80 -4.87 -10.60
C ARG A 79 -1.98 -5.88 -11.41
N ASP A 80 -1.41 -5.46 -12.53
CA ASP A 80 -0.60 -6.31 -13.39
C ASP A 80 0.70 -6.74 -12.69
N ALA A 81 1.34 -5.84 -11.94
CA ALA A 81 2.49 -6.20 -11.10
C ALA A 81 2.13 -7.25 -10.04
N ILE A 82 0.97 -7.12 -9.40
CA ILE A 82 0.47 -8.11 -8.42
C ILE A 82 0.19 -9.46 -9.10
N ARG A 83 -0.42 -9.47 -10.29
CA ARG A 83 -0.66 -10.71 -11.06
C ARG A 83 0.63 -11.40 -11.48
N ALA A 84 1.66 -10.63 -11.82
CA ALA A 84 2.95 -11.15 -12.24
C ALA A 84 3.75 -11.75 -11.07
N ASP A 85 3.52 -11.28 -9.84
CA ASP A 85 4.19 -11.79 -8.64
C ASP A 85 3.55 -13.09 -8.12
N LYS A 86 4.16 -14.22 -8.50
CA LYS A 86 3.76 -15.57 -8.05
C LYS A 86 3.87 -15.77 -6.53
N HIS A 87 4.63 -14.92 -5.84
CA HIS A 87 4.87 -15.00 -4.41
C HIS A 87 4.03 -14.02 -3.59
N PHE A 88 3.20 -13.21 -4.25
CA PHE A 88 2.44 -12.13 -3.62
C PHE A 88 1.55 -12.61 -2.46
N ILE A 89 0.87 -13.75 -2.61
CA ILE A 89 0.04 -14.35 -1.54
C ILE A 89 0.63 -15.66 -1.00
N ALA A 90 1.36 -16.40 -1.84
CA ALA A 90 1.66 -17.81 -1.60
C ALA A 90 2.45 -18.12 -0.32
N ARG A 91 3.15 -17.13 0.28
CA ARG A 91 3.99 -17.35 1.47
C ARG A 91 3.83 -16.35 2.61
N GLY A 92 2.91 -15.39 2.51
CA GLY A 92 2.65 -14.52 3.66
C GLY A 92 3.69 -13.40 3.90
N ARG A 93 4.77 -13.33 3.10
CA ARG A 93 5.95 -12.51 3.38
C ARG A 93 6.16 -11.46 2.30
N HIS A 94 6.23 -10.21 2.73
CA HIS A 94 6.58 -9.07 1.88
C HIS A 94 7.86 -8.42 2.37
N GLN A 95 8.75 -8.11 1.43
CA GLN A 95 9.98 -7.40 1.71
C GLN A 95 9.63 -6.01 2.23
N LYS A 96 10.35 -5.58 3.26
CA LYS A 96 10.20 -4.24 3.80
C LYS A 96 10.72 -3.21 2.79
N PRO A 97 10.04 -2.08 2.59
CA PRO A 97 10.51 -1.04 1.68
C PRO A 97 11.79 -0.39 2.19
N ASP A 98 12.67 -0.03 1.25
CA ASP A 98 13.82 0.82 1.55
C ASP A 98 13.38 2.29 1.56
N LEU A 99 13.20 2.84 2.77
CA LEU A 99 12.80 4.24 2.97
C LEU A 99 13.99 5.13 3.37
N LEU A 100 15.24 4.66 3.24
CA LEU A 100 16.42 5.42 3.67
C LEU A 100 16.63 6.70 2.87
N SER A 101 16.20 6.72 1.61
CA SER A 101 16.25 7.89 0.74
C SER A 101 15.20 8.97 1.07
N LEU A 102 14.21 8.64 1.91
CA LEU A 102 13.12 9.54 2.26
C LEU A 102 13.40 10.31 3.57
N PRO A 103 12.96 11.58 3.66
CA PRO A 103 13.06 12.36 4.89
C PRO A 103 12.46 11.61 6.08
N ARG A 104 13.15 11.67 7.23
CA ARG A 104 12.66 11.03 8.46
C ARG A 104 11.46 11.77 9.01
N ASN A 105 10.36 11.05 9.20
CA ASN A 105 9.20 11.51 9.94
C ASN A 105 8.50 10.33 10.66
N ILE A 106 7.48 10.66 11.45
CA ILE A 106 6.77 9.67 12.27
C ILE A 106 6.04 8.65 11.39
N ALA A 107 5.43 9.07 10.29
CA ALA A 107 4.70 8.16 9.39
C ALA A 107 5.62 7.10 8.76
N ARG A 108 6.82 7.51 8.35
CA ARG A 108 7.89 6.65 7.81
C ARG A 108 8.34 5.62 8.84
N ASP A 109 8.69 6.08 10.04
CA ASP A 109 9.18 5.22 11.11
C ASP A 109 8.08 4.23 11.54
N ALA A 110 6.84 4.68 11.64
CA ALA A 110 5.69 3.82 11.95
C ALA A 110 5.40 2.77 10.86
N LEU A 111 5.55 3.13 9.57
CA LEU A 111 5.42 2.19 8.44
C LEU A 111 6.46 1.07 8.56
N ILE A 112 7.72 1.44 8.80
CA ILE A 112 8.85 0.52 8.98
C ILE A 112 8.58 -0.45 10.13
N GLU A 113 8.17 0.06 11.28
CA GLU A 113 7.94 -0.76 12.48
C GLU A 113 6.78 -1.74 12.32
N ASN A 114 5.74 -1.36 11.57
CA ASN A 114 4.51 -2.14 11.45
C ASN A 114 4.37 -2.89 10.11
N TRP A 115 5.33 -2.77 9.19
CA TRP A 115 5.24 -3.34 7.84
C TRP A 115 4.87 -4.83 7.84
N HIS A 116 5.64 -5.66 8.55
CA HIS A 116 5.43 -7.10 8.57
C HIS A 116 4.11 -7.50 9.25
N ARG A 117 3.54 -6.63 10.07
CA ARG A 117 2.26 -6.87 10.75
C ARG A 117 1.08 -6.72 9.77
N PHE A 118 1.17 -5.82 8.80
CA PHE A 118 0.02 -5.43 7.98
C PHE A 118 0.18 -5.69 6.48
N ALA A 119 1.40 -5.80 5.94
CA ALA A 119 1.63 -5.97 4.51
C ALA A 119 0.87 -7.16 3.93
N GLN A 120 0.87 -8.32 4.60
CA GLN A 120 0.13 -9.49 4.12
C GLN A 120 -1.38 -9.27 4.10
N CYS A 121 -1.90 -8.54 5.08
CA CYS A 121 -3.33 -8.25 5.18
C CYS A 121 -3.76 -7.33 4.02
N VAL A 122 -2.96 -6.30 3.73
CA VAL A 122 -3.15 -5.40 2.58
C VAL A 122 -3.02 -6.15 1.24
N ALA A 123 -2.07 -7.07 1.14
CA ALA A 123 -1.90 -7.90 -0.07
C ALA A 123 -3.15 -8.73 -0.37
N TRP A 124 -3.73 -9.38 0.65
CA TRP A 124 -4.99 -10.09 0.50
C TRP A 124 -6.11 -9.20 -0.05
N THR A 125 -6.28 -8.00 0.51
CA THR A 125 -7.29 -7.05 0.04
C THR A 125 -7.03 -6.58 -1.39
N CYS A 126 -5.76 -6.35 -1.76
CA CYS A 126 -5.43 -6.03 -3.14
C CYS A 126 -5.81 -7.18 -4.09
N VAL A 127 -5.58 -8.44 -3.71
CA VAL A 127 -6.01 -9.59 -4.51
C VAL A 127 -7.52 -9.71 -4.60
N ASP A 128 -8.25 -9.40 -3.53
CA ASP A 128 -9.71 -9.33 -3.59
C ASP A 128 -10.19 -8.23 -4.55
N ILE A 129 -9.52 -7.08 -4.58
CA ILE A 129 -9.78 -6.05 -5.59
C ILE A 129 -9.54 -6.61 -6.99
N LEU A 130 -8.42 -7.30 -7.24
CA LEU A 130 -8.11 -7.90 -8.55
C LEU A 130 -9.23 -8.82 -9.06
N ARG A 131 -9.90 -9.57 -8.17
CA ARG A 131 -11.03 -10.43 -8.53
C ARG A 131 -12.21 -9.65 -9.12
N HIS A 132 -12.37 -8.38 -8.75
CA HIS A 132 -13.38 -7.48 -9.29
C HIS A 132 -12.95 -6.81 -10.62
N PHE A 133 -11.68 -6.96 -11.02
CA PHE A 133 -11.14 -6.44 -12.28
C PHE A 133 -10.55 -7.57 -13.15
N PRO A 134 -11.32 -8.60 -13.56
CA PRO A 134 -10.75 -9.76 -14.26
C PRO A 134 -10.22 -9.42 -15.66
N ASN A 135 -10.75 -8.38 -16.31
CA ASN A 135 -10.46 -8.01 -17.69
C ASN A 135 -10.29 -6.49 -17.84
N ASP A 136 -9.10 -5.96 -17.55
CA ASP A 136 -8.75 -4.55 -17.78
C ASP A 136 -8.50 -4.22 -19.29
N HIS A 137 -9.26 -4.85 -20.18
CA HIS A 137 -9.22 -4.64 -21.64
C HIS A 137 -10.32 -3.70 -22.15
N LEU A 138 -11.21 -3.22 -21.27
CA LEU A 138 -12.43 -2.51 -21.68
C LEU A 138 -12.50 -1.03 -21.26
N LEU A 139 -11.47 -0.47 -20.63
CA LEU A 139 -11.45 0.97 -20.39
C LEU A 139 -10.79 1.66 -21.59
N PRO A 140 -11.51 2.54 -22.32
CA PRO A 140 -10.88 3.34 -23.36
C PRO A 140 -9.77 4.20 -22.73
N PRO A 141 -8.69 4.49 -23.48
CA PRO A 141 -7.70 5.44 -23.01
C PRO A 141 -8.36 6.83 -22.94
N ASP A 142 -8.47 7.36 -21.72
CA ASP A 142 -8.48 8.82 -21.52
C ASP A 142 -7.11 9.39 -21.93
#